data_AF-A0A2X1K3E6-F1
#
_entry.id   AF-A0A2X1K3E6-F1
#
_cell.length_a   1.000
_cell.length_b   1.000
_cell.length_c   1.000
_cell.angle_alpha   90.00
_cell.angle_beta   90.00
_cell.angle_gamma   90.00
#
_symmetry.space_group_name_H-M   'P 1'
#
loop_
_entity.id
_entity.type
_entity.pdbx_description
1 polymer ?
#
loop_
_entity_poly.entity_id
_entity_poly.type
_entity_poly.pdbx_seq_one_letter_code
_entity_poly.pdbx_strand_id
1 'polypeptide(L)' 'MTNNPPSAQIKPGEYGFPLKLKARYDNFIGGEWVAPADGEYYQNLTPVTGQLLCEVASSANETSIWRWMLRTK' A
#
# COMPACT_ATOMS: atom_id res chain seq x y z
N MET A 1 29.94 25.72 -8.52
CA MET A 1 29.77 24.60 -7.57
C MET A 1 28.44 24.82 -6.90
N THR A 2 27.39 24.16 -7.38
CA THR A 2 26.00 24.45 -6.98
C THR A 2 25.79 23.97 -5.55
N ASN A 3 25.42 24.90 -4.67
CA ASN A 3 25.09 24.64 -3.27
C ASN A 3 23.80 23.80 -3.24
N ASN A 4 23.95 22.48 -3.24
CA ASN A 4 22.85 21.58 -2.96
C ASN A 4 22.59 21.70 -1.44
N PRO A 5 21.39 22.13 -0.98
CA PRO A 5 21.09 22.15 0.44
C PRO A 5 21.27 20.73 1.01
N PRO A 6 21.73 20.57 2.27
CA PRO A 6 21.96 19.27 2.86
C PRO A 6 20.67 18.49 2.72
N SER A 7 20.72 17.36 2.01
CA SER A 7 19.61 16.48 1.66
C SER A 7 18.51 16.54 2.71
N ALA A 8 17.56 17.46 2.52
CA ALA A 8 16.46 17.66 3.44
C ALA A 8 15.73 16.32 3.46
N GLN A 9 15.72 15.67 4.62
CA GLN A 9 15.17 14.34 4.75
C GLN A 9 13.67 14.43 4.48
N ILE A 10 13.24 14.21 3.23
CA ILE A 10 11.84 14.24 2.84
C ILE A 10 11.20 12.96 3.41
N LYS A 11 10.72 13.05 4.65
CA LYS A 11 9.90 11.99 5.24
C LYS A 11 8.44 12.22 4.85
N PRO A 12 7.72 11.19 4.36
CA PRO A 12 6.27 11.26 4.22
C PRO A 12 5.64 11.65 5.55
N GLY A 13 4.88 12.75 5.58
CA GLY A 13 4.26 13.29 6.80
C GLY A 13 4.99 14.47 7.46
N GLU A 14 6.27 14.71 7.17
CA GLU A 14 7.01 15.91 7.62
C GLU A 14 7.11 17.00 6.54
N TYR A 15 7.06 16.61 5.25
CA TYR A 15 7.12 17.54 4.13
C TYR A 15 5.74 17.65 3.45
N GLY A 16 5.00 18.73 3.75
CA GLY A 16 3.66 19.01 3.19
C GLY A 16 2.50 18.83 4.18
N PHE A 17 1.30 18.49 3.69
CA PHE A 17 0.13 18.20 4.53
C PHE A 17 0.30 16.85 5.24
N PRO A 18 -0.18 16.70 6.49
CA PRO A 18 -0.13 15.43 7.22
C PRO A 18 -1.05 14.39 6.53
N LEU A 19 -0.46 13.57 5.66
CA LEU A 19 -1.13 12.45 5.03
C LEU A 19 -1.10 11.24 5.98
N LYS A 20 -2.23 10.96 6.63
CA LYS A 20 -2.38 9.72 7.43
C LYS A 20 -2.64 8.54 6.48
N LEU A 21 -1.59 7.82 6.15
CA LEU A 21 -1.70 6.54 5.44
C LEU A 21 -2.00 5.42 6.42
N LYS A 22 -2.85 4.47 6.00
CA LYS A 22 -3.06 3.23 6.75
C LYS A 22 -1.87 2.31 6.51
N ALA A 23 -1.51 1.52 7.52
CA ALA A 23 -0.44 0.53 7.40
C ALA A 23 -0.78 -0.55 6.35
N ARG A 24 -2.06 -0.86 6.16
CA ARG A 24 -2.54 -1.92 5.26
C ARG A 24 -3.84 -1.53 4.57
N TYR A 25 -3.96 -1.91 3.30
CA TYR A 25 -5.14 -1.73 2.47
C TYR A 25 -5.59 -3.07 1.90
N ASP A 26 -6.86 -3.38 2.13
CA ASP A 26 -7.54 -4.57 1.62
C ASP A 26 -8.17 -4.30 0.24
N ASN A 27 -8.64 -5.35 -0.44
CA ASN A 27 -9.35 -5.20 -1.70
C ASN A 27 -10.76 -4.65 -1.44
N PHE A 28 -11.23 -3.70 -2.26
CA PHE A 28 -12.59 -3.21 -2.17
C PHE A 28 -13.47 -3.93 -3.20
N ILE A 29 -14.29 -4.89 -2.76
CA ILE A 29 -15.09 -5.76 -3.64
C ILE A 29 -16.55 -5.72 -3.18
N GLY A 30 -17.45 -5.38 -4.11
CA GLY A 30 -18.90 -5.40 -3.84
C GLY A 30 -19.38 -4.41 -2.77
N GLY A 31 -18.59 -3.37 -2.45
CA GLY A 31 -18.92 -2.40 -1.39
C GLY A 31 -18.24 -2.68 -0.05
N GLU A 32 -17.47 -3.76 0.05
CA GLU A 32 -16.81 -4.17 1.28
C GLU A 32 -15.29 -4.22 1.13
N TRP A 33 -14.57 -4.02 2.24
CA TRP A 33 -13.13 -4.21 2.33
C TRP A 33 -12.82 -5.66 2.68
N VAL A 34 -12.05 -6.32 1.84
CA VAL A 34 -11.87 -7.77 1.81
C VAL A 34 -10.38 -8.09 1.72
N ALA A 35 -9.89 -8.87 2.69
CA ALA A 35 -8.52 -9.38 2.67
C ALA A 35 -8.25 -10.24 1.40
N PRO A 36 -7.02 -10.23 0.87
CA PRO A 36 -6.65 -11.03 -0.31
C PRO A 36 -6.90 -12.52 -0.04
N ALA A 37 -7.37 -13.23 -1.07
CA ALA A 37 -7.76 -14.63 -0.93
C ALA A 37 -6.61 -15.55 -0.49
N ASP A 38 -5.39 -15.26 -0.95
CA ASP A 38 -4.18 -16.00 -0.60
C ASP A 38 -3.41 -15.35 0.58
N GLY A 39 -3.95 -14.29 1.18
CA GLY A 39 -3.34 -13.61 2.32
C GLY A 39 -2.09 -12.79 2.00
N GLU A 40 -1.71 -12.69 0.73
CA GLU A 40 -0.51 -11.97 0.30
C GLU A 40 -0.74 -10.46 0.17
N TYR A 41 0.22 -9.68 0.66
CA TYR A 41 0.24 -8.23 0.53
C TYR A 41 1.58 -7.78 -0.05
N TYR A 42 1.53 -6.76 -0.90
CA TYR A 42 2.71 -6.09 -1.44
C TYR A 42 3.10 -4.91 -0.55
N GLN A 43 4.40 -4.82 -0.27
CA GLN A 43 4.99 -3.69 0.43
C GLN A 43 5.22 -2.54 -0.55
N ASN A 44 4.51 -1.44 -0.35
CA ASN A 44 4.78 -0.19 -1.05
C ASN A 44 5.89 0.54 -0.30
N LEU A 45 7.07 0.60 -0.91
CA LEU A 45 8.21 1.31 -0.36
C LEU A 45 8.24 2.74 -0.90
N THR A 46 8.63 3.71 -0.06
CA THR A 46 8.79 5.09 -0.54
C THR A 46 9.94 5.14 -1.54
N PRO A 47 9.80 5.83 -2.69
CA PRO A 47 10.91 5.99 -3.64
C PRO A 47 12.02 6.90 -3.10
N VAL A 48 11.76 7.64 -2.01
CA VAL A 48 12.68 8.62 -1.44
C VAL A 48 13.61 8.00 -0.39
N THR A 49 13.06 7.17 0.49
CA THR A 49 13.80 6.59 1.63
C THR A 49 13.93 5.07 1.55
N GLY A 50 13.20 4.40 0.64
CA GLY A 50 13.13 2.94 0.58
C GLY A 50 12.41 2.28 1.77
N GLN A 51 11.88 3.06 2.71
CA GLN A 51 11.16 2.55 3.87
C GLN A 51 9.74 2.10 3.51
N LEU A 52 9.17 1.21 4.33
CA LEU A 52 7.79 0.77 4.17
C LEU A 52 6.82 1.94 4.36
N LEU A 53 6.01 2.20 3.34
CA LEU A 53 4.94 3.20 3.37
C LEU A 53 3.62 2.57 3.81
N CYS A 54 3.21 1.52 3.11
CA CYS A 54 1.98 0.76 3.38
C CYS A 54 2.02 -0.61 2.70
N GLU A 55 1.12 -1.48 3.10
CA GLU A 55 0.89 -2.78 2.49
C GLU A 55 -0.42 -2.75 1.68
N VAL A 56 -0.41 -3.29 0.47
CA VAL A 56 -1.60 -3.35 -0.40
C VAL A 56 -1.88 -4.81 -0.73
N ALA A 57 -3.14 -5.24 -0.63
CA ALA A 57 -3.56 -6.60 -0.94
C ALA A 57 -3.10 -7.01 -2.36
N SER A 58 -2.52 -8.20 -2.49
CA SER A 58 -2.16 -8.77 -3.78
C SER A 58 -3.42 -9.31 -4.46
N SER A 59 -3.76 -8.75 -5.62
CA SER A 59 -4.83 -9.25 -6.49
C SER A 59 -4.28 -10.01 -7.70
N ALA A 60 -3.05 -10.54 -7.60
CA ALA A 60 -2.23 -10.98 -8.73
C ALA A 60 -2.83 -12.11 -9.59
N ASN A 61 -3.89 -12.77 -9.12
CA ASN A 61 -4.51 -13.85 -9.86
C ASN A 61 -6.02 -13.63 -10.04
N GLU A 62 -6.53 -13.88 -11.24
CA GLU A 62 -7.98 -14.01 -11.51
C GLU A 62 -8.63 -14.99 -10.52
N THR A 63 -7.88 -16.05 -10.17
CA THR A 63 -8.26 -17.05 -9.18
C THR A 63 -8.58 -16.44 -7.81
N SER A 64 -7.95 -15.33 -7.43
CA SER A 64 -8.17 -14.69 -6.12
C SER A 64 -9.59 -14.16 -5.97
N ILE A 65 -10.16 -13.60 -7.04
CA ILE A 65 -11.53 -13.05 -7.06
C ILE A 65 -12.53 -14.20 -7.02
N TRP A 66 -12.32 -15.24 -7.83
CA TRP A 66 -13.20 -16.41 -7.85
C TRP A 66 -13.19 -17.19 -6.53
N ARG A 67 -12.03 -17.36 -5.92
CA ARG A 67 -11.89 -18.04 -4.63
C ARG A 67 -12.60 -17.26 -3.52
N TRP A 68 -12.56 -15.92 -3.57
CA TRP A 68 -13.34 -15.09 -2.68
C TRP A 68 -14.86 -15.24 -2.93
N MET A 69 -15.31 -15.22 -4.19
CA MET A 69 -16.73 -15.44 -4.54
C MET A 69 -17.24 -16.81 -4.07
N LEU A 70 -16.40 -17.85 -4.10
CA LEU A 70 -16.74 -19.19 -3.62
C LEU A 70 -16.80 -19.29 -2.09
N ARG A 71 -16.09 -18.41 -1.35
CA ARG A 71 -16.08 -18.41 0.12
C ARG A 71 -17.26 -17.64 0.74
N THR A 72 -17.89 -16.77 -0.02
CA THR A 72 -18.99 -15.89 0.43
C THR A 72 -20.39 -16.39 0.05
N LYS A 73 -20.48 -17.55 -0.61
CA LYS A 73 -21.73 -18.30 -0.84
C LYS A 73 -21.86 -19.47 0.13
#